data_AF-A0A8J5J7A8-F1
#
_entry.id   AF-A0A8J5J7A8-F1
#
_cell.length_a   1.000
_cell.length_b   1.000
_cell.length_c   1.000
_cell.angle_alpha   90.00
_cell.angle_beta   90.00
_cell.angle_gamma   90.00
#
_symmetry.space_group_name_H-M   'P 1'
#
loop_
_entity.id
_entity.type
_entity.pdbx_description
1 polymer ?
#
loop_
_entity_poly.entity_id
_entity_poly.type
_entity_poly.pdbx_seq_one_letter_code
_entity_poly.pdbx_strand_id
1 'polypeptide(L)'
;MQIKRNIISSLGNTSGCRRVLGTSEGLECWQGHRMPASLCYRGRPRRRRGGYYADPETRCQAFHICQFERDTKVLCPNGTLFDQEKFNCIWWNAVDCSLTESFYELNKNIGVVPPDSI
;
A
#
# COMPACT_ATOMS: atom_id res chain seq x y z
N MET A 1 -12.80 -6.70 51.88
CA MET A 1 -12.84 -5.92 50.62
C MET A 1 -11.48 -6.08 49.95
N GLN A 2 -11.31 -7.13 49.14
CA GLN A 2 -10.03 -7.40 48.48
C GLN A 2 -10.03 -6.78 47.08
N ILE A 3 -9.19 -5.76 46.92
CA ILE A 3 -8.89 -5.11 45.65
C ILE A 3 -8.16 -6.14 44.78
N LYS A 4 -8.88 -6.75 43.83
CA LYS A 4 -8.25 -7.61 42.81
C LYS A 4 -7.41 -6.72 41.89
N ARG A 5 -6.12 -6.60 42.20
CA ARG A 5 -5.09 -6.33 41.20
C ARG A 5 -5.10 -7.49 40.22
N ASN A 6 -5.23 -7.24 38.92
CA ASN A 6 -4.82 -8.22 37.91
C ASN A 6 -4.50 -7.55 36.57
N ILE A 7 -3.19 -7.55 36.29
CA ILE A 7 -2.55 -7.83 35.00
C ILE A 7 -2.77 -6.74 33.92
N ILE A 8 -1.79 -5.82 33.85
CA ILE A 8 -1.41 -5.20 32.58
C ILE A 8 -0.83 -6.36 31.74
N SER A 9 -1.69 -7.08 31.02
CA SER A 9 -1.22 -7.94 29.94
C SER A 9 -0.77 -7.00 28.85
N SER A 10 0.52 -7.12 28.51
CA SER A 10 1.13 -6.56 27.33
C SER A 10 0.31 -6.93 26.09
N LEU A 11 -0.72 -6.15 25.80
CA LEU A 11 -1.36 -6.23 24.50
C LEU A 11 -0.45 -5.49 23.55
N GLY A 12 0.25 -6.33 22.80
CA GLY A 12 1.31 -6.00 21.88
C GLY A 12 0.95 -4.79 21.03
N ASN A 13 2.02 -4.05 20.77
CA ASN A 13 2.12 -2.98 19.81
C ASN A 13 1.67 -3.48 18.42
N THR A 14 0.36 -3.60 18.20
CA THR A 14 -0.19 -3.74 16.85
C THR A 14 -0.35 -2.34 16.32
N SER A 15 0.57 -2.00 15.45
CA SER A 15 0.51 -0.86 14.54
C SER A 15 -0.87 -0.78 13.87
N GLY A 16 -1.75 0.05 14.43
CA GLY A 16 -2.65 0.89 13.63
C GLY A 16 -4.13 0.54 13.48
N CYS A 17 -4.75 -0.36 14.26
CA CYS A 17 -6.23 -0.44 14.30
C CYS A 17 -6.72 -0.68 15.74
N ARG A 18 -7.49 0.25 16.30
CA ARG A 18 -8.13 0.09 17.62
C ARG A 18 -9.55 -0.44 17.40
N ARG A 19 -9.92 -1.53 18.08
CA ARG A 19 -11.31 -1.98 18.12
C ARG A 19 -12.11 -0.99 18.98
N VAL A 20 -13.02 -0.22 18.40
CA VAL A 20 -13.98 0.59 19.16
C VAL A 20 -15.01 -0.38 19.72
N LEU A 21 -15.02 -0.58 21.04
CA LEU A 21 -16.06 -1.39 21.69
C LEU A 21 -17.36 -0.58 21.65
N GLY A 22 -18.28 -0.91 20.72
CA GLY A 22 -19.65 -0.35 20.76
C GLY A 22 -20.40 -0.13 19.44
N THR A 23 -19.77 -0.27 18.26
CA THR A 23 -20.47 -0.09 16.96
C THR A 23 -20.54 -1.42 16.20
N SER A 24 -21.72 -1.76 15.64
CA SER A 24 -21.91 -2.93 14.76
C SER A 24 -21.41 -2.68 13.32
N GLU A 25 -20.82 -1.53 13.08
CA GLU A 25 -20.24 -1.14 11.80
C GLU A 25 -18.72 -1.16 11.93
N GLY A 26 -18.09 -2.14 11.26
CA GLY A 26 -16.75 -2.03 10.67
C GLY A 26 -15.54 -1.75 11.58
N LEU A 27 -14.42 -2.40 11.29
CA LEU A 27 -13.12 -1.95 11.78
C LEU A 27 -12.81 -0.56 11.20
N GLU A 28 -13.00 0.51 11.97
CA GLU A 28 -12.47 1.83 11.63
C GLU A 28 -10.98 1.87 11.99
N CYS A 29 -10.11 1.58 11.01
CA CYS A 29 -8.74 2.06 11.08
C CYS A 29 -8.81 3.56 10.73
N TRP A 30 -8.17 4.42 11.54
CA TRP A 30 -8.21 5.89 11.39
C TRP A 30 -8.19 6.31 9.91
N GLN A 31 -9.17 7.13 9.52
CA GLN A 31 -9.42 7.65 8.16
C GLN A 31 -8.30 8.54 7.58
N GLY A 32 -7.08 8.48 8.13
CA GLY A 32 -5.91 9.28 7.71
C GLY A 32 -4.63 8.48 7.47
N HIS A 33 -4.61 7.16 7.66
CA HIS A 33 -3.44 6.37 7.29
C HIS A 33 -3.54 5.93 5.83
N ARG A 34 -2.96 6.77 4.96
CA ARG A 34 -2.69 6.49 3.54
C ARG A 34 -2.12 5.07 3.42
N MET A 35 -2.70 4.23 2.56
CA MET A 35 -2.31 2.82 2.49
C MET A 35 -0.84 2.72 2.08
N PRO A 36 0.03 2.11 2.89
CA PRO A 36 1.41 1.91 2.46
C PRO A 36 1.41 0.94 1.27
N ALA A 37 2.14 1.30 0.22
CA ALA A 37 2.28 0.47 -0.98
C ALA A 37 2.92 -0.91 -0.70
N SER A 38 3.50 -1.09 0.49
CA SER A 38 4.02 -2.37 1.02
C SER A 38 2.94 -3.40 1.40
N LEU A 39 1.65 -3.10 1.18
CA LEU A 39 0.52 -3.99 1.47
C LEU A 39 0.22 -5.01 0.35
N CYS A 40 1.19 -5.40 -0.49
CA CYS A 40 0.99 -6.44 -1.52
C CYS A 40 0.21 -7.67 -0.98
N TYR A 41 0.45 -8.05 0.29
CA TYR A 41 -0.15 -9.23 0.91
C TYR A 41 -0.72 -9.08 2.33
N ARG A 42 -0.68 -7.90 2.96
CA ARG A 42 -1.03 -7.81 4.40
C ARG A 42 -2.56 -7.69 4.61
N GLY A 43 -3.23 -8.85 4.57
CA GLY A 43 -4.35 -9.20 5.45
C GLY A 43 -5.75 -8.63 5.14
N ARG A 44 -6.07 -8.29 3.87
CA ARG A 44 -7.44 -7.91 3.46
C ARG A 44 -7.92 -8.74 2.26
N PRO A 45 -9.24 -8.94 2.07
CA PRO A 45 -9.80 -9.79 1.01
C PRO A 45 -9.56 -9.29 -0.43
N ARG A 46 -8.93 -8.12 -0.61
CA ARG A 46 -8.44 -7.65 -1.90
C ARG A 46 -6.94 -7.86 -1.98
N ARG A 47 -6.53 -9.09 -2.31
CA ARG A 47 -5.17 -9.37 -2.82
C ARG A 47 -4.92 -8.38 -3.95
N ARG A 48 -3.95 -7.47 -3.78
CA ARG A 48 -3.50 -6.60 -4.87
C ARG A 48 -2.98 -7.52 -5.97
N ARG A 49 -3.44 -7.30 -7.21
CA ARG A 49 -2.96 -8.09 -8.37
C ARG A 49 -1.47 -7.83 -8.56
N GLY A 50 -0.77 -8.78 -9.17
CA GLY A 50 0.63 -8.60 -9.50
C GLY A 50 0.81 -7.31 -10.32
N GLY A 51 1.82 -6.52 -10.00
CA GLY A 51 2.02 -5.20 -10.60
C GLY A 51 3.01 -4.33 -9.83
N TYR A 52 3.17 -3.10 -10.30
CA TYR A 52 4.06 -2.10 -9.74
C TYR A 52 3.24 -1.05 -8.98
N TYR A 53 3.71 -0.68 -7.80
CA TYR A 53 3.00 0.24 -6.90
C TYR A 53 3.96 1.31 -6.40
N ALA A 54 3.76 2.57 -6.77
CA ALA A 54 4.55 3.67 -6.22
C ALA A 54 4.33 3.80 -4.71
N ASP A 55 5.37 4.14 -3.97
CA ASP A 55 5.35 4.30 -2.52
C ASP A 55 5.17 5.78 -2.12
N PRO A 56 3.94 6.23 -1.77
CA PRO A 56 3.70 7.61 -1.40
C PRO A 56 4.38 8.00 -0.08
N GLU A 57 4.73 7.05 0.79
CA GLU A 57 5.45 7.33 2.04
C GLU A 57 6.89 7.79 1.76
N THR A 58 7.47 7.32 0.65
CA THR A 58 8.80 7.75 0.18
C THR A 58 8.75 8.85 -0.88
N ARG A 59 7.62 9.57 -0.99
CA ARG A 59 7.40 10.56 -2.06
C ARG A 59 7.58 9.97 -3.47
N CYS A 60 7.20 8.71 -3.68
CA CYS A 60 7.34 7.98 -4.93
C CYS A 60 8.80 7.79 -5.40
N GLN A 61 9.80 8.02 -4.55
CA GLN A 61 11.20 7.71 -4.87
C GLN A 61 11.44 6.20 -4.92
N ALA A 62 10.71 5.45 -4.11
CA ALA A 62 10.66 4.00 -4.18
C ALA A 62 9.33 3.52 -4.78
N PHE A 63 9.36 2.32 -5.33
CA PHE A 63 8.17 1.58 -5.74
C PHE A 63 8.28 0.12 -5.30
N HIS A 64 7.13 -0.53 -5.18
CA HIS A 64 6.99 -1.92 -4.79
C HIS A 64 6.58 -2.74 -5.99
N ILE A 65 7.27 -3.85 -6.21
CA ILE A 65 6.92 -4.86 -7.20
C ILE A 65 6.19 -5.96 -6.44
N CYS A 66 4.88 -6.09 -6.65
CA CYS A 66 4.10 -7.20 -6.12
C CYS A 66 4.08 -8.31 -7.17
N GLN A 67 4.61 -9.47 -6.83
CA GLN A 67 4.52 -10.67 -7.66
C GLN A 67 4.41 -11.88 -6.74
N PHE A 68 3.34 -12.68 -6.86
CA PHE A 68 3.05 -13.88 -6.04
C PHE A 68 3.64 -13.87 -4.62
N GLU A 69 2.99 -13.48 -3.54
CA GLU A 69 3.58 -13.53 -2.18
C GLU A 69 4.90 -12.74 -1.92
N ARG A 70 5.57 -12.21 -2.95
CA ARG A 70 6.78 -11.38 -2.80
C ARG A 70 6.46 -9.92 -3.07
N ASP A 71 6.85 -9.08 -2.12
CA ASP A 71 6.99 -7.64 -2.29
C ASP A 71 8.48 -7.30 -2.43
N THR A 72 8.83 -6.60 -3.50
CA THR A 72 10.20 -6.11 -3.68
C THR A 72 10.19 -4.60 -3.77
N LYS A 73 10.87 -3.95 -2.83
CA LYS A 73 11.05 -2.50 -2.86
C LYS A 73 12.26 -2.14 -3.72
N VAL A 74 12.06 -1.26 -4.68
CA VAL A 74 13.09 -0.77 -5.60
C VAL A 74 13.15 0.74 -5.52
N LEU A 75 14.36 1.30 -5.49
CA LEU A 75 14.60 2.74 -5.47
C LEU A 75 14.87 3.23 -6.91
N CYS A 76 14.19 4.30 -7.33
CA CYS A 76 14.57 5.00 -8.55
C CYS A 76 15.91 5.74 -8.35
N PRO A 77 16.69 5.96 -9.44
CA PRO A 77 17.90 6.78 -9.40
C PRO A 77 17.65 8.19 -8.85
N ASN A 78 18.70 8.82 -8.32
CA ASN A 78 18.59 10.12 -7.70
C ASN A 78 18.08 11.19 -8.69
N GLY A 79 17.09 11.98 -8.27
CA GLY A 79 16.41 12.97 -9.12
C GLY A 79 15.23 12.42 -9.95
N THR A 80 14.87 11.14 -9.80
CA THR A 80 13.70 10.56 -10.47
C THR A 80 12.71 9.98 -9.47
N LEU A 81 11.44 10.03 -9.82
CA LEU A 81 10.32 9.44 -9.10
C LEU A 81 9.62 8.43 -9.99
N PHE A 82 9.02 7.42 -9.38
CA PHE A 82 8.25 6.42 -10.08
C PHE A 82 6.89 7.00 -10.51
N ASP A 83 6.67 7.07 -11.82
CA ASP A 83 5.40 7.42 -12.42
C ASP A 83 4.53 6.15 -12.56
N GLN A 84 3.46 6.08 -11.77
CA GLN A 84 2.53 4.95 -11.77
C GLN A 84 1.74 4.82 -13.07
N GLU A 85 1.52 5.92 -13.79
CA GLU A 85 0.80 5.91 -15.08
C GLU A 85 1.66 5.26 -16.17
N LYS A 86 2.96 5.58 -16.17
CA LYS A 86 3.91 5.13 -17.21
C LYS A 86 4.74 3.91 -16.79
N PHE A 87 4.58 3.44 -15.55
CA PHE A 87 5.36 2.36 -14.96
C PHE A 87 6.89 2.53 -15.07
N ASN A 88 7.37 3.78 -14.99
CA ASN A 88 8.78 4.10 -15.20
C ASN A 88 9.26 5.20 -14.23
N CYS A 89 10.56 5.24 -13.96
CA CYS A 89 11.19 6.33 -13.22
C CYS A 89 11.38 7.53 -14.15
N ILE A 90 10.74 8.65 -13.84
CA ILE A 90 10.81 9.90 -14.61
C ILE A 90 11.29 11.02 -13.69
N TRP A 91 11.79 12.10 -14.28
CA TRP A 91 12.21 13.27 -13.53
C TRP A 91 11.11 13.80 -12.59
N TRP A 92 11.51 14.16 -11.36
CA TRP A 92 10.58 14.47 -10.26
C TRP A 92 9.61 15.62 -10.53
N ASN A 93 9.95 16.54 -11.45
CA ASN A 93 9.11 17.68 -11.81
C ASN A 93 7.94 17.30 -12.74
N ALA A 94 7.98 16.12 -13.35
CA ALA A 94 6.93 15.63 -14.25
C ALA A 94 5.99 14.61 -13.60
N VAL A 95 6.22 14.27 -12.33
CA VAL A 95 5.47 13.23 -11.60
C VAL A 95 4.69 13.86 -10.45
N ASP A 96 3.36 13.68 -10.45
CA ASP A 96 2.53 14.00 -9.29
C ASP A 96 2.28 12.75 -8.44
N CYS A 97 3.08 12.60 -7.39
CA CYS A 97 2.98 11.47 -6.46
C CYS A 97 1.63 11.42 -5.72
N SER A 98 0.87 12.52 -5.65
CA SER A 98 -0.45 12.54 -5.01
C SER A 98 -1.49 11.75 -5.81
N LEU A 99 -1.32 11.69 -7.13
CA LEU A 99 -2.19 10.97 -8.06
C LEU A 99 -1.80 9.50 -8.24
N THR A 100 -0.69 9.06 -7.63
CA THR A 100 -0.22 7.69 -7.83
C THR A 100 -1.28 6.64 -7.45
N GLU A 101 -2.07 6.88 -6.41
CA GLU A 101 -3.05 5.89 -5.94
C GLU A 101 -4.20 5.69 -6.93
N SER A 102 -4.58 6.73 -7.67
CA SER A 102 -5.61 6.63 -8.70
C SER A 102 -5.19 5.77 -9.89
N PHE A 103 -3.89 5.64 -10.13
CA PHE A 103 -3.34 4.87 -11.26
C PHE A 103 -3.03 3.42 -10.91
N TYR A 104 -3.23 2.97 -9.66
CA TYR A 104 -3.00 1.57 -9.29
C TYR A 104 -3.85 0.56 -10.07
N GLU A 105 -5.00 0.97 -10.58
CA GLU A 105 -5.87 0.14 -11.42
C GLU A 105 -5.24 -0.21 -12.77
N LEU A 106 -4.29 0.61 -13.27
CA LEU A 106 -3.57 0.34 -14.53
C LEU A 106 -2.75 -0.94 -14.46
N ASN A 107 -2.39 -1.41 -13.26
CA ASN A 107 -1.71 -2.70 -13.08
C ASN A 107 -2.52 -3.87 -13.66
N LYS A 108 -3.85 -3.75 -13.80
CA LYS A 108 -4.69 -4.75 -14.44
C LYS A 108 -4.36 -4.99 -15.91
N ASN A 109 -3.73 -4.02 -16.56
CA ASN A 109 -3.40 -4.06 -17.99
C ASN A 109 -2.00 -4.65 -18.24
N ILE A 110 -1.21 -4.90 -17.19
CA ILE A 110 0.11 -5.51 -17.32
C ILE A 110 -0.07 -6.98 -17.72
N GLY A 111 0.53 -7.36 -18.85
CA GLY A 111 0.47 -8.74 -19.37
C GLY A 111 -0.83 -9.09 -20.11
N VAL A 112 -1.70 -8.11 -20.38
CA VAL A 112 -2.86 -8.29 -21.27
C VAL A 112 -2.40 -8.04 -22.71
N VAL A 113 -2.44 -9.07 -23.55
CA VAL A 113 -2.20 -8.93 -24.99
C VAL A 113 -3.47 -8.35 -25.63
N PRO A 114 -3.41 -7.18 -26.29
CA PRO A 114 -4.57 -6.64 -27.01
C PRO A 114 -5.02 -7.63 -28.09
N PRO A 115 -6.34 -7.82 -28.28
CA PRO A 115 -6.87 -8.75 -29.29
C PRO A 115 -6.45 -8.38 -30.73
N ASP A 116 -6.08 -7.11 -30.96
CA ASP A 116 -5.65 -6.59 -32.27
C ASP A 116 -4.18 -6.93 -32.61
N SER A 117 -3.48 -7.64 -31.73
CA SER A 117 -2.06 -8.01 -31.89
C SER A 117 -1.84 -9.47 -32.31
N ILE A 118 -2.90 -10.19 -32.71
CA ILE A 118 -2.90 -11.58 -33.18
C ILE A 118 -3.37 -11.67 -34.64
#